data_AF-A0A2Z4PN64-F1
#
_entry.id   AF-A0A2Z4PN64-F1
#
_cell.length_a   1.000
_cell.length_b   1.000
_cell.length_c   1.000
_cell.angle_alpha   90.00
_cell.angle_beta   90.00
_cell.angle_gamma   90.00
#
_symmetry.space_group_name_H-M   'P 1'
#
loop_
_entity.id
_entity.type
_entity.pdbx_description
1 polymer ?
#
loop_
_entity_poly.entity_id
_entity_poly.type
_entity_poly.pdbx_seq_one_letter_code
_entity_poly.pdbx_strand_id
1 'polypeptide(L)'
;MKHIIISLCMITPLFSLTGCQSMSSGLGTVAQNGNGGSLDGAYNLSDIWVTSVNGGRAGFGYGAVNGYPGKSASIGIGVPRHIKGYWAKENEEGPGFQSYYRISADIDSVLAEKKIRTLQNYYQTFKSNWGRMQVEVEQSRLMVLYTQGCYDNRVDCSVRENADPNGYVIRSPSDTIDVVALFDGQGESSLTPFPGSPYDERRVLVEPFRLANKITLTDTEGNTATNGRVIGDLTRIQGDWVVYEKTTDPTVFIDHYFHIDAPIDANIVKEKIQIMRKGLAHKYFGTVTYTEIDEDGNIKIYYRLICTSNSALCDSLEESRASPFIIRSSDYDLDILLFEGKAEELDAPYEKISDRQ
;
A
#
# COMPACT_ATOMS: atom_id res chain seq x y z
N MET A 1 -45.94 -60.34 49.10
CA MET A 1 -47.06 -59.55 48.54
C MET A 1 -46.67 -58.07 48.65
N LYS A 2 -46.34 -57.42 47.51
CA LYS A 2 -47.12 -56.31 46.89
C LYS A 2 -47.02 -55.01 47.71
N HIS A 3 -46.58 -53.83 47.25
CA HIS A 3 -46.17 -53.19 45.98
C HIS A 3 -45.30 -51.96 46.38
N ILE A 4 -44.04 -51.79 45.94
CA ILE A 4 -43.54 -51.02 44.78
C ILE A 4 -44.29 -49.70 44.48
N ILE A 5 -43.68 -48.59 44.90
CA ILE A 5 -43.84 -47.23 44.34
C ILE A 5 -42.54 -46.97 43.56
N ILE A 6 -42.61 -46.88 42.23
CA ILE A 6 -41.46 -46.47 41.39
C ILE A 6 -41.72 -45.06 40.89
N SER A 7 -40.81 -44.18 41.30
CA SER A 7 -40.73 -42.77 41.03
C SER A 7 -40.38 -42.50 39.55
N LEU A 8 -40.99 -41.46 39.02
CA LEU A 8 -40.89 -40.97 37.64
C LEU A 8 -39.46 -40.49 37.33
N CYS A 9 -38.73 -41.23 36.48
CA CYS A 9 -37.43 -40.80 35.94
C CYS A 9 -37.64 -39.73 34.85
N MET A 10 -37.21 -38.50 35.12
CA MET A 10 -36.99 -37.48 34.09
C MET A 10 -35.74 -37.83 33.28
N ILE A 11 -35.93 -37.99 31.96
CA ILE A 11 -34.89 -38.20 30.96
C ILE A 11 -34.41 -36.82 30.51
N THR A 12 -33.22 -36.40 30.95
CA THR A 12 -32.49 -35.27 30.38
C THR A 12 -31.52 -35.80 29.31
N PRO A 13 -31.62 -35.37 28.03
CA PRO A 13 -30.61 -35.69 27.05
C PRO A 13 -29.35 -34.87 27.34
N LEU A 14 -28.24 -35.56 27.62
CA LEU A 14 -26.90 -34.98 27.57
C LEU A 14 -26.65 -34.52 26.13
N PHE A 15 -26.79 -33.22 25.89
CA PHE A 15 -26.17 -32.57 24.75
C PHE A 15 -24.66 -32.63 24.95
N SER A 16 -24.03 -33.59 24.29
CA SER A 16 -22.59 -33.64 24.07
C SER A 16 -22.19 -32.39 23.29
N LEU A 17 -21.85 -31.32 24.00
CA LEU A 17 -21.06 -30.22 23.47
C LEU A 17 -19.69 -30.81 23.12
N THR A 18 -19.55 -31.31 21.90
CA THR A 18 -18.26 -31.38 21.23
C THR A 18 -17.79 -29.94 21.14
N GLY A 19 -17.03 -29.51 22.15
CA GLY A 19 -16.27 -28.29 22.10
C GLY A 19 -15.45 -28.34 20.84
N CYS A 20 -15.84 -27.54 19.85
CA CYS A 20 -14.95 -27.14 18.79
C CYS A 20 -13.77 -26.53 19.54
N GLN A 21 -12.68 -27.29 19.68
CA GLN A 21 -11.40 -26.74 20.10
C GLN A 21 -11.15 -25.64 19.07
N SER A 22 -11.37 -24.39 19.48
CA SER A 22 -10.70 -23.29 18.83
C SER A 22 -9.24 -23.65 18.94
N MET A 23 -8.67 -24.20 17.86
CA MET A 23 -7.23 -24.08 17.65
C MET A 23 -6.97 -22.61 17.90
N SER A 24 -6.25 -22.29 18.97
CA SER A 24 -5.77 -20.94 19.19
C SER A 24 -4.79 -20.67 18.05
N SER A 25 -5.31 -20.26 16.91
CA SER A 25 -4.54 -19.73 15.81
C SER A 25 -3.80 -18.52 16.36
N GLY A 26 -2.50 -18.47 16.08
CA GLY A 26 -1.72 -17.27 16.33
C GLY A 26 -0.64 -17.53 17.35
N LEU A 27 0.52 -18.01 16.87
CA LEU A 27 1.75 -17.41 17.35
C LEU A 27 1.54 -15.89 17.44
N GLY A 28 1.92 -15.28 18.56
CA GLY A 28 1.88 -13.82 18.73
C GLY A 28 2.88 -13.12 17.79
N THR A 29 3.77 -12.31 18.32
CA THR A 29 4.88 -11.79 17.50
C THR A 29 5.86 -12.91 17.18
N VAL A 30 6.09 -13.20 15.90
CA VAL A 30 7.05 -14.22 15.44
C VAL A 30 8.38 -13.60 15.01
N ALA A 31 8.36 -12.36 14.54
CA ALA A 31 9.53 -11.63 14.09
C ALA A 31 9.58 -10.22 14.70
N GLN A 32 10.78 -9.85 15.18
CA GLN A 32 11.08 -8.56 15.78
C GLN A 32 12.01 -7.70 14.91
N ASN A 33 12.67 -8.30 13.92
CA ASN A 33 13.47 -7.57 12.93
C ASN A 33 12.99 -7.90 11.52
N GLY A 34 12.95 -6.87 10.69
CA GLY A 34 12.63 -6.94 9.27
C GLY A 34 13.86 -6.63 8.44
N ASN A 35 14.05 -7.34 7.32
CA ASN A 35 15.01 -6.99 6.28
C ASN A 35 14.32 -6.82 4.94
N GLY A 36 14.81 -5.88 4.14
CA GLY A 36 14.43 -5.72 2.73
C GLY A 36 15.70 -5.71 1.88
N GLY A 37 15.78 -6.59 0.88
CA GLY A 37 16.95 -6.72 0.02
C GLY A 37 16.61 -7.25 -1.37
N SER A 38 17.65 -7.60 -2.11
CA SER A 38 17.56 -8.06 -3.49
C SER A 38 18.58 -9.16 -3.78
N LEU A 39 18.29 -10.00 -4.76
CA LEU A 39 19.19 -11.10 -5.14
C LEU A 39 20.04 -10.81 -6.38
N ASP A 40 19.62 -9.88 -7.23
CA ASP A 40 20.21 -9.64 -8.54
C ASP A 40 20.57 -8.17 -8.77
N GLY A 41 21.08 -7.47 -7.73
CA GLY A 41 21.64 -6.12 -7.83
C GLY A 41 20.78 -5.05 -7.17
N ALA A 42 20.96 -3.77 -7.52
CA ALA A 42 20.29 -2.66 -6.83
C ALA A 42 18.81 -2.52 -7.19
N TYR A 43 17.98 -2.36 -6.16
CA TYR A 43 16.55 -2.06 -6.28
C TYR A 43 16.16 -0.98 -5.28
N ASN A 44 15.18 -0.19 -5.66
CA ASN A 44 14.43 0.59 -4.70
C ASN A 44 13.19 -0.19 -4.28
N LEU A 45 13.05 -0.49 -2.99
CA LEU A 45 11.86 -1.11 -2.41
C LEU A 45 11.02 -0.02 -1.74
N SER A 46 9.77 0.16 -2.20
CA SER A 46 8.86 1.19 -1.68
C SER A 46 7.48 0.62 -1.36
N ASP A 47 6.94 1.00 -0.20
CA ASP A 47 5.59 0.59 0.24
C ASP A 47 5.34 -0.92 0.22
N ILE A 48 6.35 -1.72 0.56
CA ILE A 48 6.15 -3.16 0.77
C ILE A 48 5.64 -3.40 2.19
N TRP A 49 4.48 -4.04 2.31
CA TRP A 49 3.77 -4.31 3.55
C TRP A 49 3.36 -5.77 3.66
N VAL A 50 3.81 -6.43 4.72
CA VAL A 50 3.25 -7.72 5.15
C VAL A 50 2.17 -7.44 6.19
N THR A 51 1.02 -8.09 6.03
CA THR A 51 -0.07 -8.09 7.02
C THR A 51 -0.17 -9.47 7.65
N SER A 52 -0.33 -9.54 8.98
CA SER A 52 -0.46 -10.78 9.74
C SER A 52 -1.91 -11.21 9.95
N VAL A 53 -2.10 -12.46 10.37
CA VAL A 53 -3.40 -13.04 10.74
C VAL A 53 -4.14 -12.22 11.81
N ASN A 54 -3.39 -11.58 12.71
CA ASN A 54 -3.94 -10.76 13.80
C ASN A 54 -4.15 -9.28 13.39
N GLY A 55 -4.02 -8.95 12.11
CA GLY A 55 -4.19 -7.59 11.58
C GLY A 55 -2.97 -6.67 11.77
N GLY A 56 -1.89 -7.14 12.40
CA GLY A 56 -0.63 -6.40 12.52
C GLY A 56 0.03 -6.21 11.14
N ARG A 57 0.75 -5.09 10.97
CA ARG A 57 1.40 -4.73 9.70
C ARG A 57 2.86 -4.37 9.94
N ALA A 58 3.74 -4.76 9.03
CA ALA A 58 5.14 -4.36 9.04
C ALA A 58 5.57 -3.93 7.64
N GLY A 59 6.32 -2.83 7.58
CA GLY A 59 6.87 -2.27 6.36
C GLY A 59 8.28 -2.79 6.09
N PHE A 60 8.55 -3.14 4.83
CA PHE A 60 9.81 -3.64 4.31
C PHE A 60 10.35 -2.77 3.15
N GLY A 61 9.68 -1.66 2.84
CA GLY A 61 10.16 -0.67 1.87
C GLY A 61 11.25 0.23 2.46
N TYR A 62 12.50 -0.20 2.38
CA TYR A 62 13.65 0.53 2.96
C TYR A 62 14.43 1.38 1.94
N GLY A 63 13.80 1.73 0.83
CA GLY A 63 14.40 2.52 -0.25
C GLY A 63 15.41 1.71 -1.07
N ALA A 64 16.45 2.38 -1.57
CA ALA A 64 17.53 1.74 -2.33
C ALA A 64 18.27 0.70 -1.48
N VAL A 65 18.31 -0.55 -1.94
CA VAL A 65 18.98 -1.71 -1.34
C VAL A 65 19.68 -2.51 -2.43
N ASN A 66 20.79 -3.13 -2.08
CA ASN A 66 21.53 -4.00 -2.98
C ASN A 66 22.02 -5.22 -2.19
N GLY A 67 21.64 -6.41 -2.65
CA GLY A 67 22.08 -7.68 -2.09
C GLY A 67 21.25 -8.19 -0.91
N TYR A 68 21.55 -9.44 -0.54
CA TYR A 68 20.91 -10.18 0.53
C TYR A 68 21.82 -10.33 1.77
N PRO A 69 21.30 -10.14 2.99
CA PRO A 69 20.10 -9.36 3.29
C PRO A 69 20.40 -7.87 3.11
N GLY A 70 19.43 -7.10 2.64
CA GLY A 70 19.58 -5.64 2.53
C GLY A 70 19.36 -4.90 3.86
N LYS A 71 18.78 -3.71 3.80
CA LYS A 71 18.54 -2.83 4.97
C LYS A 71 17.60 -3.49 5.99
N SER A 72 17.71 -3.06 7.25
CA SER A 72 16.94 -3.62 8.36
C SER A 72 16.17 -2.57 9.14
N ALA A 73 15.08 -2.98 9.79
CA ALA A 73 14.39 -2.21 10.80
C ALA A 73 13.88 -3.12 11.93
N SER A 74 13.63 -2.52 13.10
CA SER A 74 12.86 -3.18 14.15
C SER A 74 11.39 -3.20 13.75
N ILE A 75 10.77 -4.37 13.87
CA ILE A 75 9.37 -4.62 13.55
C ILE A 75 8.71 -5.38 14.71
N GLY A 76 7.41 -5.63 14.59
CA GLY A 76 6.70 -6.56 15.46
C GLY A 76 5.56 -7.19 14.69
N ILE A 77 5.80 -8.35 14.07
CA ILE A 77 4.79 -9.00 13.23
C ILE A 77 4.61 -10.47 13.62
N GLY A 78 3.36 -10.93 13.53
CA GLY A 78 2.98 -12.33 13.69
C GLY A 78 3.03 -13.11 12.37
N VAL A 79 2.30 -14.23 12.33
CA VAL A 79 2.21 -15.09 11.13
C VAL A 79 1.65 -14.28 9.95
N PRO A 80 2.33 -14.23 8.80
CA PRO A 80 1.87 -13.45 7.66
C PRO A 80 0.64 -14.09 7.00
N ARG A 81 -0.23 -13.24 6.45
CA ARG A 81 -1.41 -13.65 5.66
C ARG A 81 -1.52 -12.98 4.30
N HIS A 82 -0.89 -11.83 4.11
CA HIS A 82 -0.97 -11.07 2.87
C HIS A 82 0.28 -10.22 2.70
N ILE A 83 0.72 -10.07 1.46
CA ILE A 83 1.81 -9.19 1.05
C ILE A 83 1.32 -8.26 -0.05
N LYS A 84 1.62 -6.97 0.08
CA LYS A 84 1.38 -5.96 -0.95
C LYS A 84 2.57 -5.04 -1.05
N GLY A 85 2.97 -4.64 -2.25
CA GLY A 85 4.02 -3.64 -2.38
C GLY A 85 4.50 -3.35 -3.79
N TYR A 86 5.43 -2.40 -3.88
CA TYR A 86 6.06 -1.97 -5.12
C TYR A 86 7.59 -2.03 -4.99
N TRP A 87 8.26 -2.36 -6.08
CA TRP A 87 9.72 -2.23 -6.15
C TRP A 87 10.13 -1.88 -7.58
N ALA A 88 11.29 -1.24 -7.71
CA ALA A 88 11.82 -0.82 -9.00
C ALA A 88 13.30 -1.17 -9.09
N LYS A 89 13.71 -1.70 -10.23
CA LYS A 89 15.12 -2.01 -10.52
C LYS A 89 15.83 -0.72 -10.90
N GLU A 90 16.94 -0.42 -10.24
CA GLU A 90 17.73 0.76 -10.55
C GLU A 90 18.48 0.59 -11.87
N ASN A 91 18.61 1.68 -12.63
CA ASN A 91 19.42 1.73 -13.83
C ASN A 91 20.91 1.60 -13.45
N GLU A 92 21.63 0.67 -14.07
CA GLU A 92 23.08 0.53 -13.84
C GLU A 92 23.88 1.68 -14.48
N GLU A 93 23.35 2.28 -15.55
CA GLU A 93 24.05 3.27 -16.38
C GLU A 93 23.78 4.73 -15.98
N GLY A 94 22.92 4.98 -14.98
CA GLY A 94 22.55 6.35 -14.62
C GLY A 94 21.39 6.47 -13.64
N PRO A 95 20.86 7.69 -13.42
CA PRO A 95 19.75 7.90 -12.51
C PRO A 95 18.46 7.23 -13.03
N GLY A 96 17.59 6.83 -12.09
CA GLY A 96 16.26 6.32 -12.38
C GLY A 96 16.15 4.79 -12.36
N PHE A 97 15.04 4.29 -12.93
CA PHE A 97 14.66 2.89 -12.86
C PHE A 97 14.47 2.30 -14.26
N GLN A 98 14.92 1.06 -14.47
CA GLN A 98 14.76 0.33 -15.74
C GLN A 98 13.44 -0.43 -15.83
N SER A 99 12.88 -0.83 -14.68
CA SER A 99 11.69 -1.67 -14.62
C SER A 99 11.01 -1.54 -13.27
N TYR A 100 9.69 -1.66 -13.27
CA TYR A 100 8.81 -1.48 -12.12
C TYR A 100 8.01 -2.74 -11.88
N TYR A 101 7.76 -3.02 -10.61
CA TYR A 101 7.09 -4.23 -10.17
C TYR A 101 6.07 -3.93 -9.07
N ARG A 102 5.02 -4.74 -9.02
CA ARG A 102 4.05 -4.72 -7.91
C ARG A 102 3.58 -6.12 -7.56
N ILE A 103 3.09 -6.28 -6.33
CA ILE A 103 2.39 -7.48 -5.92
C ILE A 103 1.26 -7.14 -4.96
N SER A 104 0.19 -7.93 -5.01
CA SER A 104 -0.81 -8.04 -3.94
C SER A 104 -1.27 -9.50 -3.91
N ALA A 105 -0.84 -10.24 -2.91
CA ALA A 105 -1.04 -11.69 -2.87
C ALA A 105 -1.30 -12.19 -1.45
N ASP A 106 -2.19 -13.16 -1.33
CA ASP A 106 -2.40 -13.90 -0.09
C ASP A 106 -1.25 -14.86 0.16
N ILE A 107 -0.91 -15.01 1.43
CA ILE A 107 0.06 -15.98 1.94
C ILE A 107 -0.73 -17.07 2.65
N ASP A 108 -0.45 -18.34 2.35
CA ASP A 108 -1.00 -19.47 3.10
C ASP A 108 -0.50 -19.42 4.55
N SER A 109 -1.27 -18.73 5.39
CA SER A 109 -0.93 -18.47 6.79
C SER A 109 -0.85 -19.75 7.61
N VAL A 110 -1.61 -20.80 7.26
CA VAL A 110 -1.57 -22.09 7.96
C VAL A 110 -0.26 -22.80 7.66
N LEU A 111 0.16 -22.82 6.39
CA LEU A 111 1.46 -23.37 6.01
C LEU A 111 2.62 -22.51 6.55
N ALA A 112 2.50 -21.18 6.48
CA ALA A 112 3.50 -20.27 7.02
C ALA A 112 3.70 -20.47 8.52
N GLU A 113 2.62 -20.62 9.31
CA GLU A 113 2.71 -20.94 10.73
C GLU A 113 3.44 -22.26 10.97
N LYS A 114 3.09 -23.31 10.23
CA LYS A 114 3.77 -24.62 10.32
C LYS A 114 5.27 -24.48 10.05
N LYS A 115 5.65 -23.81 8.96
CA LYS A 115 7.05 -23.56 8.60
C LYS A 115 7.81 -22.79 9.68
N ILE A 116 7.21 -21.73 10.23
CA ILE A 116 7.78 -20.97 11.34
C ILE A 116 8.02 -21.87 12.56
N ARG A 117 7.01 -22.65 12.96
CA ARG A 117 7.12 -23.57 14.10
C ARG A 117 8.16 -24.66 13.86
N THR A 118 8.29 -25.17 12.64
CA THR A 118 9.37 -26.10 12.27
C THR A 118 10.72 -25.45 12.55
N LEU A 119 10.98 -24.26 12.01
CA LEU A 119 12.27 -23.59 12.22
C LEU A 119 12.52 -23.23 13.69
N GLN A 120 11.48 -22.84 14.44
CA GLN A 120 11.58 -22.54 15.87
C GLN A 120 11.95 -23.76 16.74
N ASN A 121 11.72 -24.97 16.23
CA ASN A 121 12.05 -26.23 16.89
C ASN A 121 13.13 -27.01 16.12
N TYR A 122 13.84 -26.36 15.21
CA TYR A 122 14.75 -27.03 14.28
C TYR A 122 16.07 -27.45 14.93
N TYR A 123 16.64 -26.58 15.74
CA TYR A 123 17.92 -26.79 16.38
C TYR A 123 17.79 -27.55 17.71
N GLN A 124 18.85 -28.27 18.08
CA GLN A 124 18.91 -29.02 19.34
C GLN A 124 18.93 -28.08 20.55
N THR A 125 19.77 -27.05 20.50
CA THR A 125 20.10 -26.18 21.63
C THR A 125 19.80 -24.72 21.33
N PHE A 126 20.06 -24.26 20.11
CA PHE A 126 19.86 -22.86 19.72
C PHE A 126 18.38 -22.46 19.73
N LYS A 127 18.10 -21.36 20.42
CA LYS A 127 16.79 -20.69 20.41
C LYS A 127 17.01 -19.19 20.37
N SER A 128 16.44 -18.54 19.36
CA SER A 128 16.43 -17.08 19.27
C SER A 128 15.08 -16.53 19.73
N ASN A 129 15.11 -15.55 20.63
CA ASN A 129 13.94 -14.73 20.95
C ASN A 129 13.68 -13.64 19.89
N TRP A 130 14.58 -13.50 18.91
CA TRP A 130 14.56 -12.48 17.87
C TRP A 130 14.44 -13.12 16.50
N GLY A 131 13.25 -13.64 16.20
CA GLY A 131 12.91 -14.04 14.83
C GLY A 131 13.05 -12.86 13.88
N ARG A 132 13.48 -13.14 12.65
CA ARG A 132 13.66 -12.15 11.59
C ARG A 132 12.82 -12.54 10.39
N MET A 133 12.10 -11.57 9.84
CA MET A 133 11.40 -11.72 8.57
C MET A 133 12.16 -10.92 7.51
N GLN A 134 12.30 -11.47 6.32
CA GLN A 134 13.08 -10.86 5.25
C GLN A 134 12.23 -10.85 3.98
N VAL A 135 12.21 -9.72 3.29
CA VAL A 135 11.60 -9.57 1.98
C VAL A 135 12.72 -9.39 0.97
N GLU A 136 12.75 -10.26 -0.03
CA GLU A 136 13.80 -10.28 -1.03
C GLU A 136 13.17 -10.27 -2.41
N VAL A 137 13.70 -9.43 -3.30
CA VAL A 137 13.20 -9.29 -4.66
C VAL A 137 14.25 -9.70 -5.69
N GLU A 138 13.77 -10.25 -6.80
CA GLU A 138 14.57 -10.59 -7.98
C GLU A 138 13.66 -10.45 -9.20
N GLN A 139 13.86 -9.40 -10.00
CA GLN A 139 12.96 -9.02 -11.08
C GLN A 139 11.51 -8.97 -10.58
N SER A 140 10.57 -9.70 -11.19
CA SER A 140 9.18 -9.80 -10.74
C SER A 140 8.97 -10.72 -9.55
N ARG A 141 9.98 -11.50 -9.14
CA ARG A 141 9.85 -12.43 -8.01
C ARG A 141 9.99 -11.69 -6.68
N LEU A 142 9.12 -12.03 -5.72
CA LEU A 142 9.24 -11.59 -4.33
C LEU A 142 9.13 -12.79 -3.38
N MET A 143 10.07 -12.87 -2.45
CA MET A 143 10.08 -13.89 -1.39
C MET A 143 9.89 -13.25 -0.02
N VAL A 144 9.16 -13.94 0.85
CA VAL A 144 9.10 -13.65 2.29
C VAL A 144 9.73 -14.82 3.02
N LEU A 145 10.86 -14.57 3.67
CA LEU A 145 11.65 -15.56 4.40
C LEU A 145 11.53 -15.32 5.91
N TYR A 146 11.61 -16.40 6.69
CA TYR A 146 11.76 -16.33 8.15
C TYR A 146 12.99 -17.06 8.61
N THR A 147 13.70 -16.49 9.59
CA THR A 147 14.88 -17.11 10.19
C THR A 147 14.99 -16.82 11.69
N GLN A 148 15.60 -17.74 12.43
CA GLN A 148 16.09 -17.46 13.78
C GLN A 148 17.49 -16.83 13.79
N GLY A 149 18.17 -16.80 12.64
CA GLY A 149 19.53 -16.27 12.48
C GLY A 149 20.57 -17.06 13.27
N CYS A 150 20.53 -18.39 13.17
CA CYS A 150 21.61 -19.24 13.65
C CYS A 150 22.74 -19.21 12.63
N TYR A 151 23.91 -18.72 13.03
CA TYR A 151 25.10 -18.69 12.20
C TYR A 151 26.07 -19.74 12.77
N ASP A 152 26.26 -20.84 12.06
CA ASP A 152 27.05 -22.02 12.48
C ASP A 152 28.50 -21.69 12.84
N ASN A 153 29.06 -20.65 12.22
CA ASN A 153 30.38 -20.12 12.54
C ASN A 153 30.46 -19.36 13.89
N ARG A 154 29.33 -19.12 14.56
CA ARG A 154 29.26 -18.33 15.82
C ARG A 154 28.59 -19.09 16.95
N VAL A 155 27.65 -19.96 16.65
CA VAL A 155 26.80 -20.66 17.62
C VAL A 155 26.52 -22.08 17.16
N ASP A 156 26.20 -22.97 18.11
CA ASP A 156 25.82 -24.35 17.81
C ASP A 156 24.46 -24.39 17.10
N CYS A 157 24.50 -24.59 15.77
CA CYS A 157 23.32 -24.76 14.92
C CYS A 157 23.03 -26.23 14.63
N SER A 158 23.43 -27.16 15.52
CA SER A 158 23.16 -28.59 15.32
C SER A 158 21.66 -28.86 15.21
N VAL A 159 21.27 -29.56 14.15
CA VAL A 159 19.88 -29.88 13.83
C VAL A 159 19.38 -31.01 14.73
N ARG A 160 18.17 -30.88 15.26
CA ARG A 160 17.53 -31.93 16.05
C ARG A 160 17.08 -33.08 15.14
N GLU A 161 17.18 -34.30 15.63
CA GLU A 161 16.71 -35.48 14.88
C GLU A 161 15.22 -35.33 14.49
N ASN A 162 14.88 -35.66 13.25
CA ASN A 162 13.54 -35.54 12.68
C ASN A 162 12.89 -34.15 12.86
N ALA A 163 13.69 -33.08 12.93
CA ALA A 163 13.16 -31.74 13.19
C ALA A 163 12.36 -31.15 12.04
N ASP A 164 12.66 -31.55 10.80
CA ASP A 164 11.98 -31.09 9.60
C ASP A 164 11.62 -32.25 8.66
N PRO A 165 10.61 -33.06 9.01
CA PRO A 165 10.21 -34.21 8.19
C PRO A 165 9.61 -33.81 6.84
N ASN A 166 9.26 -32.54 6.64
CA ASN A 166 8.65 -32.04 5.41
C ASN A 166 9.64 -31.29 4.49
N GLY A 167 10.90 -31.10 4.91
CA GLY A 167 11.90 -30.37 4.14
C GLY A 167 11.55 -28.89 3.93
N TYR A 168 10.93 -28.24 4.91
CA TYR A 168 10.61 -26.82 4.87
C TYR A 168 11.81 -25.89 5.04
N VAL A 169 12.81 -26.32 5.82
CA VAL A 169 13.99 -25.54 6.15
C VAL A 169 14.99 -25.66 5.01
N ILE A 170 15.38 -24.52 4.46
CA ILE A 170 16.32 -24.41 3.35
C ILE A 170 17.45 -23.45 3.72
N ARG A 171 18.52 -23.48 2.93
CA ARG A 171 19.59 -22.47 3.03
C ARG A 171 19.11 -21.13 2.48
N SER A 172 19.56 -20.04 3.10
CA SER A 172 19.32 -18.68 2.61
C SER A 172 19.93 -18.50 1.21
N PRO A 173 19.49 -17.47 0.45
CA PRO A 173 20.05 -17.19 -0.88
C PRO A 173 21.58 -16.97 -0.89
N SER A 174 22.15 -16.44 0.19
CA SER A 174 23.62 -16.31 0.35
C SER A 174 24.29 -17.55 0.95
N ASP A 175 23.54 -18.62 1.20
CA ASP A 175 23.98 -19.86 1.84
C ASP A 175 24.66 -19.66 3.21
N THR A 176 24.17 -18.71 4.01
CA THR A 176 24.77 -18.35 5.31
C THR A 176 23.97 -18.78 6.53
N ILE A 177 22.64 -18.90 6.40
CA ILE A 177 21.74 -19.24 7.51
C ILE A 177 20.61 -20.13 7.01
N ASP A 178 19.97 -20.84 7.94
CA ASP A 178 18.75 -21.57 7.61
C ASP A 178 17.53 -20.63 7.68
N VAL A 179 16.65 -20.81 6.70
CA VAL A 179 15.42 -20.03 6.53
C VAL A 179 14.27 -20.97 6.20
N VAL A 180 13.05 -20.44 6.34
CA VAL A 180 11.87 -21.03 5.71
C VAL A 180 11.24 -20.01 4.77
N ALA A 181 10.90 -20.43 3.55
CA ALA A 181 10.15 -19.60 2.62
C ALA A 181 8.66 -19.61 2.99
N LEU A 182 8.19 -18.48 3.50
CA LEU A 182 6.79 -18.26 3.89
C LEU A 182 5.93 -17.92 2.67
N PHE A 183 6.55 -17.24 1.70
CA PHE A 183 5.96 -16.89 0.41
C PHE A 183 7.07 -16.83 -0.63
N ASP A 184 6.78 -17.26 -1.84
CA ASP A 184 7.60 -17.12 -3.04
C ASP A 184 6.64 -16.99 -4.22
N GLY A 185 6.58 -15.82 -4.82
CA GLY A 185 5.57 -15.49 -5.82
C GLY A 185 6.07 -14.51 -6.86
N GLN A 186 5.35 -14.46 -7.98
CA GLN A 186 5.59 -13.55 -9.08
C GLN A 186 4.62 -12.36 -8.98
N GLY A 187 5.19 -11.16 -8.95
CA GLY A 187 4.46 -9.92 -9.13
C GLY A 187 4.24 -9.58 -10.61
N GLU A 188 3.50 -8.51 -10.83
CA GLU A 188 3.35 -7.89 -12.13
C GLU A 188 4.59 -7.04 -12.44
N SER A 189 4.99 -6.98 -13.71
CA SER A 189 6.10 -6.17 -14.19
C SER A 189 5.65 -5.15 -15.24
N SER A 190 6.35 -4.02 -15.30
CA SER A 190 6.08 -2.96 -16.26
C SER A 190 7.34 -2.16 -16.55
N LEU A 191 7.47 -1.66 -17.78
CA LEU A 191 8.54 -0.73 -18.17
C LEU A 191 8.24 0.72 -17.76
N THR A 192 7.00 1.01 -17.36
CA THR A 192 6.59 2.30 -16.81
C THR A 192 6.04 2.14 -15.39
N PRO A 193 6.16 3.15 -14.51
CA PRO A 193 5.59 3.06 -13.16
C PRO A 193 4.11 2.66 -13.18
N PHE A 194 3.71 1.80 -12.25
CA PHE A 194 2.29 1.50 -12.04
C PHE A 194 1.56 2.76 -11.55
N PRO A 195 0.32 3.02 -12.01
CA PRO A 195 -0.47 4.15 -11.55
C PRO A 195 -0.52 4.23 -10.02
N GLY A 196 -0.24 5.41 -9.46
CA GLY A 196 -0.31 5.67 -8.03
C GLY A 196 0.80 5.03 -7.18
N SER A 197 1.67 4.22 -7.80
CA SER A 197 2.86 3.67 -7.13
C SER A 197 3.80 4.78 -6.67
N PRO A 198 4.70 4.53 -5.70
CA PRO A 198 5.67 5.52 -5.24
C PRO A 198 6.58 6.09 -6.33
N TYR A 199 6.75 5.36 -7.43
CA TYR A 199 7.57 5.73 -8.58
C TYR A 199 6.80 6.49 -9.65
N ASP A 200 5.47 6.59 -9.50
CA ASP A 200 4.63 7.27 -10.47
C ASP A 200 4.73 8.77 -10.29
N GLU A 201 5.27 9.44 -11.30
CA GLU A 201 5.38 10.88 -11.33
C GLU A 201 4.04 11.57 -11.62
N ARG A 202 3.02 10.80 -12.03
CA ARG A 202 1.63 11.22 -12.27
C ARG A 202 0.76 11.18 -11.03
N ARG A 203 1.38 10.97 -9.86
CA ARG A 203 0.70 10.97 -8.57
C ARG A 203 0.01 12.29 -8.31
N VAL A 204 -1.29 12.22 -8.09
CA VAL A 204 -2.16 13.31 -7.70
C VAL A 204 -2.41 13.18 -6.21
N LEU A 205 -1.95 14.16 -5.43
CA LEU A 205 -2.22 14.24 -3.99
C LEU A 205 -3.44 15.11 -3.76
N VAL A 206 -4.52 14.54 -3.25
CA VAL A 206 -5.73 15.31 -2.94
C VAL A 206 -5.49 16.16 -1.70
N GLU A 207 -5.09 17.43 -1.86
CA GLU A 207 -4.87 18.36 -0.75
C GLU A 207 -6.16 19.11 -0.32
N PRO A 208 -6.31 19.45 0.97
CA PRO A 208 -7.46 20.16 1.46
C PRO A 208 -7.17 21.66 1.60
N PHE A 209 -7.99 22.49 0.95
CA PHE A 209 -8.38 23.73 1.60
C PHE A 209 -9.90 23.89 1.75
N ARG A 210 -10.72 23.19 0.95
CA ARG A 210 -12.21 23.24 1.08
C ARG A 210 -12.97 21.94 0.78
N LEU A 211 -12.27 20.84 0.45
CA LEU A 211 -12.87 19.71 -0.27
C LEU A 211 -12.82 18.34 0.39
N ALA A 212 -12.17 18.23 1.54
CA ALA A 212 -11.58 16.97 1.99
C ALA A 212 -12.50 15.73 2.03
N ASN A 213 -13.80 15.92 2.25
CA ASN A 213 -14.75 14.81 2.38
C ASN A 213 -15.83 14.83 1.29
N LYS A 214 -15.72 15.73 0.31
CA LYS A 214 -16.78 16.04 -0.65
C LYS A 214 -16.55 15.41 -2.02
N ILE A 215 -15.29 15.13 -2.39
CA ILE A 215 -14.95 14.51 -3.67
C ILE A 215 -14.15 13.22 -3.49
N THR A 216 -14.37 12.29 -4.41
CA THR A 216 -13.68 11.03 -4.58
C THR A 216 -13.13 10.99 -6.00
N LEU A 217 -11.83 10.74 -6.11
CA LEU A 217 -11.17 10.50 -7.39
C LEU A 217 -11.01 9.00 -7.60
N THR A 218 -11.16 8.55 -8.84
CA THR A 218 -10.94 7.15 -9.23
C THR A 218 -9.85 7.06 -10.30
N ASP A 219 -9.03 6.01 -10.25
CA ASP A 219 -7.97 5.73 -11.23
C ASP A 219 -8.40 4.69 -12.27
N THR A 220 -7.48 4.36 -13.18
CA THR A 220 -7.66 3.33 -14.21
C THR A 220 -7.81 1.90 -13.66
N GLU A 221 -7.47 1.69 -12.40
CA GLU A 221 -7.54 0.39 -11.71
C GLU A 221 -8.77 0.28 -10.80
N GLY A 222 -9.59 1.33 -10.73
CA GLY A 222 -10.76 1.41 -9.86
C GLY A 222 -10.41 1.70 -8.41
N ASN A 223 -9.17 2.04 -8.08
CA ASN A 223 -8.85 2.54 -6.74
C ASN A 223 -9.44 3.93 -6.58
N THR A 224 -9.94 4.20 -5.37
CA THR A 224 -10.52 5.49 -5.02
C THR A 224 -9.65 6.22 -4.01
N ALA A 225 -9.48 7.53 -4.18
CA ALA A 225 -8.82 8.40 -3.21
C ALA A 225 -9.71 9.56 -2.80
N THR A 226 -9.65 9.84 -1.50
CA THR A 226 -10.18 11.04 -0.85
C THR A 226 -9.03 11.82 -0.22
N ASN A 227 -9.32 12.88 0.54
CA ASN A 227 -8.30 13.78 1.09
C ASN A 227 -7.09 13.10 1.74
N GLY A 228 -5.91 13.65 1.45
CA GLY A 228 -4.63 13.20 1.97
C GLY A 228 -4.15 11.88 1.38
N ARG A 229 -4.86 11.33 0.39
CA ARG A 229 -4.44 10.13 -0.35
C ARG A 229 -3.92 10.50 -1.73
N VAL A 230 -3.00 9.67 -2.18
CA VAL A 230 -2.39 9.76 -3.51
C VAL A 230 -3.05 8.75 -4.43
N ILE A 231 -3.30 9.18 -5.66
CA ILE A 231 -3.88 8.36 -6.73
C ILE A 231 -3.17 8.66 -8.05
N GLY A 232 -3.04 7.67 -8.93
CA GLY A 232 -2.48 7.86 -10.28
C GLY A 232 -3.57 7.84 -11.34
N ASP A 233 -3.21 8.09 -12.61
CA ASP A 233 -4.07 7.97 -13.81
C ASP A 233 -5.58 8.18 -13.58
N LEU A 234 -5.95 9.42 -13.25
CA LEU A 234 -7.32 9.82 -12.94
C LEU A 234 -8.29 9.52 -14.10
N THR A 235 -9.39 8.84 -13.80
CA THR A 235 -10.45 8.48 -14.77
C THR A 235 -11.81 9.03 -14.43
N ARG A 236 -12.05 9.41 -13.17
CA ARG A 236 -13.36 9.86 -12.71
C ARG A 236 -13.25 10.76 -11.50
N ILE A 237 -14.16 11.72 -11.43
CA ILE A 237 -14.47 12.50 -10.24
C ILE A 237 -15.92 12.26 -9.86
N GLN A 238 -16.14 12.03 -8.57
CA GLN A 238 -17.47 11.94 -7.98
C GLN A 238 -17.50 12.79 -6.72
N GLY A 239 -18.61 13.46 -6.43
CA GLY A 239 -18.71 14.21 -5.19
C GLY A 239 -19.99 14.99 -5.00
N ASP A 240 -20.21 15.38 -3.75
CA ASP A 240 -21.39 16.09 -3.28
C ASP A 240 -20.96 17.23 -2.36
N TRP A 241 -21.51 18.43 -2.55
CA TRP A 241 -21.24 19.55 -1.67
C TRP A 241 -22.39 20.54 -1.56
N VAL A 242 -22.28 21.44 -0.58
CA VAL A 242 -23.20 22.56 -0.36
C VAL A 242 -22.42 23.86 -0.40
N VAL A 243 -22.96 24.86 -1.08
CA VAL A 243 -22.55 26.27 -1.04
C VAL A 243 -23.63 27.08 -0.34
N TYR A 244 -23.23 28.01 0.52
CA TYR A 244 -24.14 28.88 1.27
C TYR A 244 -24.13 30.28 0.67
N GLU A 245 -25.26 30.74 0.14
CA GLU A 245 -25.45 32.13 -0.27
C GLU A 245 -26.06 32.93 0.88
N LYS A 246 -25.43 34.07 1.24
CA LYS A 246 -25.95 34.97 2.26
C LYS A 246 -26.91 35.96 1.61
N THR A 247 -28.17 35.96 2.06
CA THR A 247 -29.15 36.93 1.53
C THR A 247 -28.94 38.33 2.12
N THR A 248 -29.75 39.30 1.66
CA THR A 248 -29.81 40.64 2.25
C THR A 248 -30.26 40.63 3.72
N ASP A 249 -30.96 39.59 4.16
CA ASP A 249 -31.19 39.30 5.57
C ASP A 249 -30.03 38.43 6.10
N PRO A 250 -29.21 38.93 7.05
CA PRO A 250 -28.07 38.19 7.57
C PRO A 250 -28.43 36.92 8.36
N THR A 251 -29.73 36.68 8.61
CA THR A 251 -30.25 35.48 9.29
C THR A 251 -30.75 34.41 8.31
N VAL A 252 -30.86 34.72 7.02
CA VAL A 252 -31.34 33.78 5.99
C VAL A 252 -30.18 33.39 5.07
N PHE A 253 -29.95 32.07 4.98
CA PHE A 253 -29.00 31.43 4.10
C PHE A 253 -29.76 30.60 3.07
N ILE A 254 -29.32 30.64 1.81
CA ILE A 254 -29.79 29.75 0.76
C ILE A 254 -28.72 28.66 0.58
N ASP A 255 -29.15 27.40 0.67
CA ASP A 255 -28.29 26.24 0.48
C ASP A 255 -28.39 25.80 -0.98
N HIS A 256 -27.26 25.82 -1.68
CA HIS A 256 -27.13 25.27 -3.03
C HIS A 256 -26.44 23.91 -2.94
N TYR A 257 -27.16 22.86 -3.30
CA TYR A 257 -26.66 21.48 -3.27
C TYR A 257 -26.09 21.13 -4.63
N PHE A 258 -24.91 20.53 -4.67
CA PHE A 258 -24.23 20.17 -5.90
C PHE A 258 -23.83 18.72 -5.91
N HIS A 259 -24.00 18.07 -7.06
CA HIS A 259 -23.55 16.73 -7.35
C HIS A 259 -22.71 16.71 -8.63
N ILE A 260 -21.56 16.05 -8.57
CA ILE A 260 -20.78 15.74 -9.77
C ILE A 260 -20.54 14.25 -9.87
N ASP A 261 -20.75 13.74 -11.07
CA ASP A 261 -20.24 12.45 -11.50
C ASP A 261 -19.76 12.59 -12.95
N ALA A 262 -18.46 12.77 -13.12
CA ALA A 262 -17.89 13.08 -14.42
C ALA A 262 -16.66 12.20 -14.74
N PRO A 263 -16.53 11.71 -15.99
CA PRO A 263 -15.32 11.06 -16.45
C PRO A 263 -14.19 12.09 -16.60
N ILE A 264 -12.96 11.62 -16.40
CA ILE A 264 -11.71 12.33 -16.65
C ILE A 264 -10.93 11.55 -17.70
N ASP A 265 -10.43 12.22 -18.73
CA ASP A 265 -9.56 11.58 -19.71
C ASP A 265 -8.15 11.40 -19.13
N ALA A 266 -7.84 10.16 -18.73
CA ALA A 266 -6.56 9.81 -18.15
C ALA A 266 -5.37 10.07 -19.09
N ASN A 267 -5.57 9.99 -20.42
CA ASN A 267 -4.50 10.27 -21.37
C ASN A 267 -4.16 11.76 -21.39
N ILE A 268 -5.17 12.63 -21.34
CA ILE A 268 -4.97 14.08 -21.26
C ILE A 268 -4.30 14.46 -19.94
N VAL A 269 -4.72 13.88 -18.81
CA VAL A 269 -4.08 14.11 -17.51
C VAL A 269 -2.61 13.69 -17.56
N LYS A 270 -2.33 12.50 -18.11
CA LYS A 270 -0.98 11.97 -18.28
C LYS A 270 -0.12 12.89 -19.14
N GLU A 271 -0.61 13.30 -20.30
CA GLU A 271 0.10 14.21 -21.21
C GLU A 271 0.44 15.53 -20.52
N LYS A 272 -0.53 16.14 -19.82
CA LYS A 272 -0.33 17.40 -19.09
C LYS A 272 0.74 17.28 -18.01
N ILE A 273 0.69 16.23 -17.18
CA ILE A 273 1.72 16.03 -16.14
C ILE A 273 3.09 15.75 -16.79
N GLN A 274 3.14 14.97 -17.88
CA GLN A 274 4.39 14.71 -18.59
C GLN A 274 5.00 15.98 -19.18
N ILE A 275 4.19 16.89 -19.73
CA ILE A 275 4.63 18.19 -20.21
C ILE A 275 5.26 18.99 -19.05
N MET A 276 4.59 19.04 -17.90
CA MET A 276 5.10 19.77 -16.74
C MET A 276 6.41 19.19 -16.21
N ARG A 277 6.57 17.87 -16.26
CA ARG A 277 7.75 17.15 -15.73
C ARG A 277 8.84 16.89 -16.76
N LYS A 278 8.66 17.36 -17.99
CA LYS A 278 9.63 17.17 -19.07
C LYS A 278 11.00 17.73 -18.67
N GLY A 279 12.06 16.94 -18.85
CA GLY A 279 13.43 17.35 -18.52
C GLY A 279 13.75 17.43 -17.02
N LEU A 280 12.81 17.07 -16.14
CA LEU A 280 13.00 17.13 -14.69
C LEU A 280 13.49 15.81 -14.06
N ALA A 281 13.87 14.82 -14.88
CA ALA A 281 14.49 13.52 -14.53
C ALA A 281 14.74 13.27 -13.03
N HIS A 282 13.71 12.80 -12.30
CA HIS A 282 13.74 12.46 -10.87
C HIS A 282 14.27 13.57 -9.91
N LYS A 283 14.38 14.81 -10.37
CA LYS A 283 14.66 15.96 -9.51
C LYS A 283 13.51 16.08 -8.50
N TYR A 284 13.86 16.22 -7.23
CA TYR A 284 12.89 16.30 -6.14
C TYR A 284 12.14 17.64 -6.21
N PHE A 285 11.06 17.66 -6.99
CA PHE A 285 10.05 18.70 -6.94
C PHE A 285 8.89 18.22 -6.07
N GLY A 286 8.42 19.09 -5.18
CA GLY A 286 7.17 18.86 -4.47
C GLY A 286 6.02 18.91 -5.46
N THR A 287 5.00 18.08 -5.27
CA THR A 287 3.79 18.12 -6.08
C THR A 287 2.59 18.27 -5.18
N VAL A 288 1.71 19.20 -5.52
CA VAL A 288 0.44 19.43 -4.83
C VAL A 288 -0.66 19.35 -5.86
N THR A 289 -1.75 18.67 -5.55
CA THR A 289 -2.98 18.81 -6.34
C THR A 289 -4.02 19.51 -5.48
N TYR A 290 -4.59 20.57 -6.02
CA TYR A 290 -5.66 21.30 -5.35
C TYR A 290 -6.83 21.49 -6.30
N THR A 291 -7.95 21.87 -5.73
CA THR A 291 -9.19 22.01 -6.48
C THR A 291 -9.87 23.31 -6.09
N GLU A 292 -10.39 24.01 -7.09
CA GLU A 292 -11.21 25.20 -6.91
C GLU A 292 -12.65 24.84 -7.23
N ILE A 293 -13.57 25.30 -6.38
CA ILE A 293 -15.01 25.22 -6.59
C ILE A 293 -15.55 26.63 -6.38
N ASP A 294 -16.32 27.12 -7.34
CA ASP A 294 -17.01 28.40 -7.22
C ASP A 294 -18.46 28.24 -6.75
N GLU A 295 -19.14 29.36 -6.59
CA GLU A 295 -20.50 29.41 -6.07
C GLU A 295 -21.53 28.85 -7.07
N ASP A 296 -21.18 28.80 -8.36
CA ASP A 296 -22.02 28.29 -9.45
C ASP A 296 -21.84 26.78 -9.70
N GLY A 297 -21.09 26.09 -8.83
CA GLY A 297 -20.82 24.67 -8.93
C GLY A 297 -19.80 24.29 -10.00
N ASN A 298 -19.04 25.25 -10.55
CA ASN A 298 -17.91 24.90 -11.41
C ASN A 298 -16.76 24.36 -10.56
N ILE A 299 -16.09 23.34 -11.06
CA ILE A 299 -14.98 22.67 -10.38
C ILE A 299 -13.77 22.58 -11.30
N LYS A 300 -12.58 22.87 -10.74
CA LYS A 300 -11.31 22.79 -11.44
C LYS A 300 -10.29 22.04 -10.61
N ILE A 301 -9.63 21.04 -11.18
CA ILE A 301 -8.51 20.33 -10.55
C ILE A 301 -7.21 20.82 -11.16
N TYR A 302 -6.29 21.24 -10.31
CA TYR A 302 -4.98 21.73 -10.70
C TYR A 302 -3.88 20.84 -10.17
N TYR A 303 -2.87 20.59 -10.99
CA TYR A 303 -1.63 19.99 -10.57
C TYR A 303 -0.56 21.06 -10.49
N ARG A 304 0.03 21.21 -9.31
CA ARG A 304 1.10 22.15 -9.01
C ARG A 304 2.41 21.42 -8.81
N LEU A 305 3.43 21.87 -9.50
CA LEU A 305 4.82 21.51 -9.23
C LEU A 305 5.49 22.64 -8.45
N ILE A 306 6.13 22.31 -7.34
CA ILE A 306 6.78 23.25 -6.40
C ILE A 306 8.28 22.99 -6.40
N CYS A 307 9.06 24.02 -6.74
CA CYS A 307 10.51 24.03 -6.58
C CYS A 307 10.87 24.46 -5.16
N THR A 308 11.39 23.53 -4.35
CA THR A 308 11.75 23.77 -2.94
C THR A 308 13.25 24.04 -2.74
N SER A 309 14.05 24.09 -3.80
CA SER A 309 15.51 24.19 -3.75
C SER A 309 16.06 25.51 -4.35
N ASN A 310 17.38 25.66 -4.33
CA ASN A 310 18.11 26.76 -4.96
C ASN A 310 17.72 26.99 -6.44
N SER A 311 17.88 28.24 -6.90
CA SER A 311 17.37 28.72 -8.20
C SER A 311 17.79 27.86 -9.40
N ALA A 312 18.99 27.30 -9.41
CA ALA A 312 19.51 26.50 -10.54
C ALA A 312 18.67 25.27 -10.89
N LEU A 313 17.98 24.66 -9.91
CA LEU A 313 17.04 23.56 -10.19
C LEU A 313 15.70 24.11 -10.72
N CYS A 314 15.27 25.27 -10.22
CA CYS A 314 14.06 25.94 -10.70
C CYS A 314 14.24 26.50 -12.13
N ASP A 315 15.47 26.87 -12.52
CA ASP A 315 15.82 27.27 -13.90
C ASP A 315 15.58 26.12 -14.90
N SER A 316 15.55 24.86 -14.44
CA SER A 316 15.19 23.75 -15.32
C SER A 316 13.69 23.64 -15.63
N LEU A 317 12.85 24.49 -15.03
CA LEU A 317 11.43 24.59 -15.35
C LEU A 317 11.15 25.42 -16.60
N GLU A 318 12.12 26.16 -17.15
CA GLU A 318 11.91 27.08 -18.27
C GLU A 318 11.28 26.42 -19.50
N GLU A 319 11.67 25.17 -19.82
CA GLU A 319 11.05 24.44 -20.94
C GLU A 319 9.57 24.13 -20.66
N SER A 320 9.24 23.72 -19.43
CA SER A 320 7.86 23.48 -19.00
C SER A 320 7.05 24.78 -18.99
N ARG A 321 7.64 25.92 -18.59
CA ARG A 321 7.00 27.24 -18.57
C ARG A 321 6.50 27.69 -19.94
N ALA A 322 7.21 27.32 -21.00
CA ALA A 322 6.86 27.69 -22.37
C ALA A 322 5.60 26.96 -22.90
N SER A 323 5.10 25.95 -22.18
CA SER A 323 3.92 25.21 -22.60
C SER A 323 2.64 26.04 -22.47
N PRO A 324 1.76 26.03 -23.49
CA PRO A 324 0.47 26.73 -23.45
C PRO A 324 -0.51 26.14 -22.44
N PHE A 325 -0.23 24.95 -21.90
CA PHE A 325 -1.05 24.32 -20.87
C PHE A 325 -0.73 24.82 -19.46
N ILE A 326 0.40 25.51 -19.27
CA ILE A 326 0.72 26.14 -17.99
C ILE A 326 -0.15 27.37 -17.82
N ILE A 327 -1.03 27.31 -16.83
CA ILE A 327 -2.02 28.37 -16.58
C ILE A 327 -1.53 29.39 -15.55
N ARG A 328 -0.56 29.01 -14.72
CA ARG A 328 0.09 29.88 -13.75
C ARG A 328 1.55 29.48 -13.64
N SER A 329 2.40 30.48 -13.62
CA SER A 329 3.84 30.32 -13.56
C SER A 329 4.41 31.37 -12.61
N SER A 330 5.18 30.93 -11.62
CA SER A 330 5.99 31.78 -10.73
C SER A 330 7.40 31.22 -10.66
N ASP A 331 8.37 31.98 -10.14
CA ASP A 331 9.75 31.50 -9.98
C ASP A 331 9.85 30.14 -9.26
N TYR A 332 8.87 29.81 -8.42
CA TYR A 332 8.87 28.60 -7.60
C TYR A 332 7.80 27.57 -7.98
N ASP A 333 6.75 27.95 -8.70
CA ASP A 333 5.59 27.07 -8.94
C ASP A 333 5.12 27.08 -10.40
N LEU A 334 4.65 25.92 -10.87
CA LEU A 334 3.91 25.78 -12.12
C LEU A 334 2.57 25.11 -11.86
N ASP A 335 1.49 25.67 -12.40
CA ASP A 335 0.17 25.06 -12.37
C ASP A 335 -0.30 24.64 -13.77
N ILE A 336 -0.93 23.48 -13.83
CA ILE A 336 -1.64 22.99 -15.01
C ILE A 336 -3.04 22.54 -14.60
N LEU A 337 -4.03 22.93 -15.40
CA LEU A 337 -5.42 22.49 -15.23
C LEU A 337 -5.55 21.05 -15.70
N LEU A 338 -5.80 20.11 -14.79
CA LEU A 338 -6.05 18.71 -15.14
C LEU A 338 -7.49 18.50 -15.63
N PHE A 339 -8.45 19.09 -14.94
CA PHE A 339 -9.88 18.90 -15.18
C PHE A 339 -10.66 20.19 -14.91
N GLU A 340 -11.67 20.44 -15.73
CA GLU A 340 -12.69 21.48 -15.53
C GLU A 340 -14.05 20.86 -15.82
N GLY A 341 -15.01 21.07 -14.92
CA GLY A 341 -16.36 20.55 -15.03
C GLY A 341 -17.36 21.41 -14.30
N LYS A 342 -18.65 21.14 -14.52
CA LYS A 342 -19.76 21.79 -13.83
C LYS A 342 -20.61 20.73 -13.16
N ALA A 343 -20.87 20.90 -11.87
CA ALA A 343 -21.78 20.05 -11.11
C ALA A 343 -23.24 20.35 -11.48
N GLU A 344 -24.08 19.35 -11.29
CA GLU A 344 -25.53 19.49 -11.28
C GLU A 344 -25.95 20.12 -9.95
N GLU A 345 -26.71 21.21 -10.01
CA GLU A 345 -27.35 21.78 -8.84
C GLU A 345 -28.64 21.01 -8.52
N LEU A 346 -28.84 20.66 -7.26
CA LEU A 346 -29.95 19.85 -6.78
C LEU A 346 -30.86 20.67 -5.86
N ASP A 347 -32.16 20.35 -5.87
CA ASP A 347 -33.15 20.98 -4.99
C ASP A 347 -33.00 20.56 -3.52
N ALA A 348 -32.24 19.50 -3.24
CA ALA A 348 -32.07 18.88 -1.92
C ALA A 348 -30.71 18.15 -1.82
N PRO A 349 -30.25 17.80 -0.60
CA PRO A 349 -29.04 16.99 -0.44
C PRO A 349 -29.11 15.68 -1.24
N TYR A 350 -28.00 15.30 -1.85
CA TYR A 350 -27.90 14.02 -2.54
C TYR A 350 -28.05 12.86 -1.55
N GLU A 351 -29.22 12.23 -1.51
CA GLU A 351 -29.41 10.97 -0.80
C GLU A 351 -28.79 9.86 -1.65
N LYS A 352 -27.75 9.20 -1.13
CA LYS A 352 -27.36 7.88 -1.66
C LYS A 352 -28.59 7.00 -1.52
N ILE A 353 -29.29 6.73 -2.62
CA ILE A 353 -30.26 5.64 -2.70
C ILE A 353 -29.49 4.41 -2.21
N SER A 354 -29.81 3.95 -1.00
CA SER A 354 -29.24 2.70 -0.52
C SER A 354 -29.80 1.64 -1.45
N ASP A 355 -28.99 1.10 -2.35
CA ASP A 355 -29.30 -0.15 -2.99
C ASP A 355 -29.35 -1.21 -1.88
N ARG A 356 -30.54 -1.35 -1.28
CA ARG A 356 -30.99 -2.59 -0.68
C ARG A 356 -31.53 -3.44 -1.81
N GLN A 357 -30.69 -4.31 -2.37
CA GLN A 357 -31.07 -5.68 -2.68
C GLN A 357 -29.92 -6.63 -2.35
#